data_AF-A0A1G1K0J3-F1
#
_entry.id   AF-A0A1G1K0J3-F1
#
_cell.length_a   1.000
_cell.length_b   1.000
_cell.length_c   1.000
_cell.angle_alpha   90.00
_cell.angle_beta   90.00
_cell.angle_gamma   90.00
#
_symmetry.space_group_name_H-M   'P 1'
#
loop_
_entity.id
_entity.type
_entity.pdbx_description
1 polymer ?
#
loop_
_entity_poly.entity_id
_entity_poly.type
_entity_poly.pdbx_seq_one_letter_code
_entity_poly.pdbx_strand_id
1 'polypeptide(L)' 'MDTKKSALNAAGTIFFLVAVLHLLRFVFHVPVIIGSYAVPSWPSLVLAIAAFLLSVWMFKSIR' A
#
# COMPACT_ATOMS: atom_id res chain seq x y z
N MET A 1 -18.75 20.20 -2.49
CA MET A 1 -17.64 19.23 -2.37
C MET A 1 -18.16 17.89 -2.85
N ASP A 2 -17.60 17.35 -3.93
CA ASP A 2 -17.96 16.00 -4.38
C ASP A 2 -17.36 14.99 -3.40
N THR A 3 -18.20 14.45 -2.52
CA THR A 3 -17.80 13.51 -1.46
C THR A 3 -17.11 12.28 -2.03
N LYS A 4 -17.55 11.81 -3.20
CA LYS A 4 -16.92 10.70 -3.95
C LYS A 4 -15.49 11.03 -4.38
N LYS A 5 -15.26 12.25 -4.88
CA LYS A 5 -13.96 12.72 -5.37
C LYS A 5 -12.97 12.87 -4.22
N SER A 6 -13.43 13.42 -3.09
CA SER A 6 -12.64 13.54 -1.87
C SER A 6 -12.29 12.17 -1.26
N ALA A 7 -13.25 11.23 -1.25
CA ALA A 7 -13.04 9.87 -0.75
C ALA A 7 -12.03 9.08 -1.60
N LEU A 8 -12.11 9.16 -2.93
CA LEU A 8 -11.12 8.52 -3.82
C LEU A 8 -9.72 9.12 -3.64
N ASN A 9 -9.61 10.43 -3.42
CA ASN A 9 -8.32 11.09 -3.22
C ASN A 9 -7.66 10.66 -1.90
N ALA A 10 -8.45 10.59 -0.83
CA ALA A 10 -7.98 10.09 0.46
C ALA A 10 -7.57 8.61 0.35
N ALA A 11 -8.40 7.77 -0.28
CA ALA A 11 -8.11 6.35 -0.45
C ALA A 11 -6.84 6.13 -1.30
N GLY A 12 -6.69 6.84 -2.42
CA GLY A 12 -5.51 6.76 -3.28
C GLY A 12 -4.22 7.15 -2.53
N THR A 13 -4.29 8.18 -1.69
CA THR A 13 -3.17 8.61 -0.84
C THR A 13 -2.80 7.56 0.20
N ILE A 14 -3.80 6.97 0.87
CA ILE A 14 -3.58 5.90 1.86
C ILE A 14 -2.94 4.68 1.20
N PHE A 15 -3.48 4.21 0.07
CA PHE A 15 -2.92 3.06 -0.64
C PHE A 15 -1.51 3.32 -1.16
N PHE A 16 -1.20 4.55 -1.57
CA PHE A 16 0.17 4.93 -1.93
C PHE A 16 1.14 4.82 -0.74
N LEU A 17 0.75 5.38 0.42
CA LEU A 17 1.52 5.27 1.66
C LEU A 17 1.75 3.81 2.07
N VAL A 18 0.72 2.97 1.98
CA VAL A 18 0.82 1.53 2.27
C VAL A 18 1.78 0.84 1.30
N ALA A 19 1.76 1.19 0.01
CA ALA A 19 2.69 0.64 -0.98
C ALA A 19 4.14 1.01 -0.64
N VAL A 20 4.39 2.26 -0.28
CA VAL A 20 5.71 2.75 0.15
C VAL A 20 6.18 2.03 1.41
N LEU A 21 5.32 1.85 2.41
CA LEU A 21 5.66 1.11 3.64
C LEU A 21 6.05 -0.34 3.35
N HIS A 22 5.33 -1.02 2.47
CA HIS A 22 5.65 -2.39 2.08
C HIS A 22 6.95 -2.48 1.29
N LEU A 23 7.22 -1.50 0.41
CA LEU A 23 8.49 -1.42 -0.31
C LEU A 23 9.65 -1.17 0.66
N LEU A 24 9.46 -0.26 1.63
CA LEU A 24 10.44 0.01 2.69
C LEU A 24 10.71 -1.24 3.52
N ARG A 25 9.65 -1.94 3.95
CA ARG A 25 9.75 -3.22 4.68
C ARG A 25 10.54 -4.26 3.88
N PHE A 26 10.34 -4.32 2.57
CA PHE A 26 11.04 -5.25 1.70
C PHE A 26 12.54 -4.88 1.56
N VAL A 27 12.85 -3.61 1.28
CA VAL A 27 14.24 -3.13 1.08
C VAL A 27 15.06 -3.22 2.36
N PHE A 28 14.50 -2.81 3.50
CA PHE A 28 15.19 -2.83 4.79
C PHE A 28 15.11 -4.19 5.50
N HIS A 29 14.47 -5.19 4.88
CA HIS A 29 14.25 -6.52 5.45
C HIS A 29 13.75 -6.48 6.90
N VAL A 30 12.86 -5.53 7.21
CA VAL A 30 12.40 -5.28 8.58
C VAL A 30 11.77 -6.57 9.12
N PRO A 31 12.36 -7.20 10.17
CA PRO A 31 11.83 -8.45 10.69
C PRO A 31 10.50 -8.16 11.40
N VAL A 32 9.42 -8.78 10.91
CA VAL A 32 8.13 -8.78 11.60
C VAL A 32 7.94 -10.18 12.13
N ILE A 33 7.88 -10.28 13.45
CA ILE A 33 7.68 -11.52 14.18
C ILE A 33 6.27 -11.46 14.75
N ILE A 34 5.44 -12.45 14.41
CA ILE A 34 4.09 -12.59 14.95
C ILE A 34 4.08 -13.85 15.80
N GLY A 35 4.06 -13.68 17.13
CA GLY A 35 4.26 -14.77 18.08
C GLY A 35 5.66 -15.37 17.91
N SER A 36 5.73 -16.61 17.43
CA SER A 36 6.98 -17.36 17.20
C SER A 36 7.39 -17.44 15.72
N TYR A 37 6.59 -16.89 14.81
CA TYR A 37 6.80 -17.01 13.37
C TYR A 37 7.38 -15.73 12.77
N ALA A 38 8.51 -15.85 12.09
CA ALA A 38 9.06 -14.79 11.26
C ALA A 38 8.25 -14.70 9.97
N VAL A 39 7.63 -13.55 9.73
CA VAL A 39 6.86 -13.32 8.50
C VAL A 39 7.85 -13.13 7.34
N PRO A 40 7.80 -13.98 6.30
CA PRO A 40 8.68 -13.82 5.14
C PRO A 40 8.50 -12.43 4.52
N SER A 41 9.56 -11.89 3.92
CA SER A 41 9.55 -10.53 3.35
C SER A 41 8.91 -10.48 1.95
N TRP A 42 8.97 -11.57 1.18
CA TRP A 42 8.40 -11.71 -0.17
C TRP A 42 6.94 -11.28 -0.35
N PRO A 43 5.99 -11.59 0.57
CA PRO A 43 4.61 -11.10 0.48
C PRO A 43 4.51 -9.58 0.48
N SER A 44 5.49 -8.90 1.08
CA SER A 44 5.49 -7.44 1.17
C SER A 44 5.66 -6.81 -0.20
N LEU A 45 6.46 -7.41 -1.10
CA LEU A 45 6.60 -6.94 -2.47
C LEU A 45 5.28 -7.04 -3.25
N VAL A 46 4.57 -8.17 -3.09
CA VAL A 46 3.28 -8.40 -3.74
C VAL A 46 2.24 -7.38 -3.25
N LEU A 47 2.17 -7.15 -1.93
CA LEU A 47 1.29 -6.15 -1.34
C LEU A 47 1.65 -4.71 -1.76
N ALA A 48 2.95 -4.40 -1.90
CA ALA A 48 3.39 -3.11 -2.40
C ALA A 48 2.86 -2.85 -3.83
N ILE A 49 3.01 -3.83 -4.72
CA ILE A 49 2.54 -3.72 -6.11
C ILE A 49 1.02 -3.59 -6.16
N ALA A 50 0.29 -4.43 -5.43
CA ALA A 50 -1.17 -4.38 -5.40
C ALA A 50 -1.68 -3.03 -4.88
N ALA A 51 -1.12 -2.53 -3.78
CA ALA A 51 -1.49 -1.23 -3.20
C ALA A 51 -1.15 -0.06 -4.14
N PHE A 52 0.00 -0.13 -4.84
CA PHE A 52 0.38 0.88 -5.83
C PHE A 52 -0.59 0.90 -7.01
N LEU A 53 -0.94 -0.25 -7.58
CA LEU A 53 -1.92 -0.36 -8.66
C LEU A 53 -3.30 0.19 -8.24
N LEU A 54 -3.74 -0.12 -7.02
CA LEU A 54 -5.00 0.38 -6.48
C LEU A 54 -5.00 1.90 -6.32
N SER A 55 -3.89 2.45 -5.81
CA SER A 55 -3.68 3.90 -5.71
C SER A 55 -3.76 4.59 -7.07
N VAL A 56 -3.05 4.07 -8.07
CA VAL A 56 -3.08 4.59 -9.45
C VAL A 56 -4.50 4.53 -10.02
N TRP A 57 -5.21 3.42 -9.79
CA TRP A 57 -6.60 3.26 -10.25
C TRP A 57 -7.55 4.28 -9.60
N MET A 58 -7.39 4.55 -8.31
CA MET A 58 -8.18 5.56 -7.59
C MET A 58 -7.92 6.97 -8.10
N PHE A 59 -6.66 7.36 -8.34
CA PHE A 59 -6.36 8.66 -8.94
C PHE A 59 -6.85 8.77 -10.38
N LYS A 60 -6.82 7.67 -11.15
CA LYS A 60 -7.36 7.64 -12.50
C LYS A 60 -8.88 7.81 -12.53
N SER A 61 -9.60 7.22 -11.59
CA SER A 61 -11.06 7.27 -11.51
C SER A 61 -11.62 8.60 -10.99
N ILE A 62 -10.76 9.48 -10.46
CA ILE A 62 -11.11 10.87 -10.11
C ILE A 62 -11.22 11.77 -11.35
N ARG A 63 -10.44 11.47 -12.38
CA ARG A 63 -10.22 12.31 -13.56
C ARG A 63 -11.20 11.93 -14.67
#